data_AF-A0A2W4WG60-F1
#
_entry.id   AF-A0A2W4WG60-F1
#
_cell.length_a   1.000
_cell.length_b   1.000
_cell.length_c   1.000
_cell.angle_alpha   90.00
_cell.angle_beta   90.00
_cell.angle_gamma   90.00
#
_symmetry.space_group_name_H-M   'P 1'
#
loop_
_entity.id
_entity.type
_entity.pdbx_description
1 polymer ?
#
loop_
_entity_poly.entity_id
_entity_poly.type
_entity_poly.pdbx_seq_one_letter_code
_entity_poly.pdbx_strand_id
1 'polypeptide(L)'
;MSQLTYLMREICAGLEIFYSSKTGGQFGKTAFILCDNYTELASKLFLVEGNPNWSDTDETETQRFEAARTAVNTSIAEGSTPLPADVRQLAKRAGRDHFKNFHRVLQDVHDVFDINRSSEVSLVDDFHTRMKARRALRNDFFHSAKLLNLSIAQRDCVEAFCDLLNYGKLLFPTTWDTALSGERTLDTLEILLRLDRKCYSNPSITAKVSEVLKNCPRYRLSSKNSIPKKGVQVAEYPEDLHLMLSIIDGGQELRDKLAALLP
;
A
#
# COMPACT_ATOMS: atom_id res chain seq x y z
N MET A 1 16.38 -10.49 -8.62
CA MET A 1 15.41 -10.23 -7.52
C MET A 1 14.08 -9.96 -8.20
N SER A 2 13.01 -10.67 -7.85
CA SER A 2 11.71 -10.51 -8.53
C SER A 2 11.10 -9.15 -8.22
N GLN A 3 10.29 -8.59 -9.13
CA GLN A 3 9.58 -7.32 -8.89
C GLN A 3 8.66 -7.41 -7.66
N LEU A 4 8.07 -8.59 -7.43
CA LEU A 4 7.28 -8.86 -6.22
C LEU A 4 8.12 -8.76 -4.94
N THR A 5 9.37 -9.22 -4.95
CA THR A 5 10.29 -9.06 -3.81
C THR A 5 10.56 -7.58 -3.50
N TYR A 6 10.69 -6.73 -4.53
CA TYR A 6 10.82 -5.28 -4.31
C TYR A 6 9.55 -4.69 -3.69
N LEU A 7 8.36 -5.09 -4.18
CA LEU A 7 7.10 -4.67 -3.59
C LEU A 7 7.01 -5.05 -2.11
N MET A 8 7.44 -6.26 -1.72
CA MET A 8 7.45 -6.67 -0.31
C MET A 8 8.31 -5.76 0.57
N ARG A 9 9.48 -5.34 0.07
CA ARG A 9 10.35 -4.40 0.80
C ARG A 9 9.71 -3.03 0.97
N GLU A 10 9.05 -2.54 -0.07
CA GLU A 10 8.32 -1.28 0.00
C GLU A 10 7.16 -1.35 0.99
N ILE A 11 6.36 -2.43 0.97
CA ILE A 11 5.29 -2.66 1.95
C ILE A 11 5.86 -2.73 3.37
N CYS A 12 6.98 -3.44 3.56
CA CYS A 12 7.69 -3.51 4.84
C CYS A 12 8.07 -2.12 5.35
N ALA A 13 8.69 -1.29 4.51
CA ALA A 13 9.06 0.08 4.86
C ALA A 13 7.83 0.94 5.22
N GLY A 14 6.72 0.79 4.50
CA GLY A 14 5.46 1.47 4.84
C GLY A 14 4.90 1.06 6.20
N LEU A 15 4.95 -0.23 6.54
CA LEU A 15 4.54 -0.74 7.85
C LEU A 15 5.49 -0.32 8.96
N GLU A 16 6.79 -0.24 8.70
CA GLU A 16 7.77 0.32 9.65
C GLU A 16 7.47 1.79 9.94
N ILE A 17 7.16 2.60 8.92
CA ILE A 17 6.71 3.99 9.11
C ILE A 17 5.43 4.04 9.94
N PHE A 18 4.47 3.16 9.67
CA PHE A 18 3.23 3.10 10.46
C PHE A 18 3.52 2.76 11.94
N TYR A 19 4.31 1.73 12.21
CA TYR A 19 4.55 1.25 13.56
C TYR A 19 5.52 2.12 14.37
N SER A 20 6.48 2.76 13.71
CA SER A 20 7.39 3.73 14.33
C SER A 20 6.71 4.98 14.86
N SER A 21 5.45 5.20 14.46
CA SER A 21 4.82 6.50 14.55
C SER A 21 3.48 6.55 15.25
N LYS A 22 3.20 5.55 16.10
CA LYS A 22 2.00 5.54 16.97
C LYS A 22 1.82 6.83 17.79
N THR A 23 2.85 7.67 17.92
CA THR A 23 2.83 8.96 18.65
C THR A 23 2.74 10.21 17.75
N GLY A 24 2.81 10.10 16.41
CA GLY A 24 2.89 11.24 15.50
C GLY A 24 1.91 11.19 14.33
N GLY A 25 0.86 12.02 14.37
CA GLY A 25 -0.21 12.03 13.35
C GLY A 25 0.23 12.33 11.91
N GLN A 26 1.46 12.84 11.68
CA GLN A 26 2.00 13.05 10.33
C GLN A 26 2.44 11.74 9.66
N PHE A 27 3.00 10.80 10.40
CA PHE A 27 3.52 9.55 9.84
C PHE A 27 2.41 8.53 9.55
N GLY A 28 1.33 8.52 10.35
CA GLY A 28 0.12 7.76 10.02
C GLY A 28 -0.44 8.15 8.66
N LYS A 29 -0.37 9.44 8.30
CA LYS A 29 -0.76 9.94 6.97
C LYS A 29 0.18 9.42 5.88
N THR A 30 1.49 9.52 6.11
CA THR A 30 2.49 8.99 5.16
C THR A 30 2.24 7.51 4.91
N ALA A 31 2.07 6.71 5.95
CA ALA A 31 1.80 5.28 5.82
C ALA A 31 0.50 4.99 5.06
N PHE A 32 -0.57 5.76 5.32
CA PHE A 32 -1.84 5.63 4.60
C PHE A 32 -1.71 5.94 3.10
N ILE A 33 -0.97 7.00 2.75
CA ILE A 33 -0.70 7.37 1.35
C ILE A 33 0.16 6.31 0.66
N LEU A 34 1.19 5.81 1.36
CA LEU A 34 2.05 4.75 0.86
C LEU A 34 1.25 3.48 0.58
N CYS A 35 0.31 3.10 1.46
CA CYS A 35 -0.57 1.96 1.22
C CYS A 35 -1.38 2.07 -0.08
N ASP A 36 -1.92 3.25 -0.39
CA ASP A 36 -2.62 3.49 -1.66
C ASP A 36 -1.67 3.35 -2.87
N ASN A 37 -0.44 3.89 -2.76
CA ASN A 37 0.56 3.78 -3.82
C ASN A 37 1.00 2.33 -4.03
N TYR A 38 1.17 1.56 -2.96
CA TYR A 38 1.52 0.13 -3.04
C TYR A 38 0.38 -0.71 -3.61
N THR A 39 -0.87 -0.33 -3.37
CA THR A 39 -2.04 -0.97 -4.00
C THR A 39 -2.03 -0.76 -5.52
N GLU A 40 -1.75 0.46 -5.95
CA GLU A 40 -1.60 0.79 -7.37
C GLU A 40 -0.42 0.03 -7.98
N LEU A 41 0.73 0.00 -7.29
CA LEU A 41 1.93 -0.72 -7.75
C LEU A 41 1.70 -2.24 -7.84
N ALA A 42 1.02 -2.85 -6.86
CA ALA A 42 0.66 -4.27 -6.87
C ALA A 42 -0.24 -4.60 -8.07
N SER A 43 -1.21 -3.72 -8.35
CA SER A 43 -2.10 -3.86 -9.51
C SER A 43 -1.33 -3.79 -10.83
N LYS A 44 -0.43 -2.81 -10.98
CA LYS A 44 0.40 -2.69 -12.18
C LYS A 44 1.34 -3.88 -12.36
N LEU A 45 1.95 -4.37 -11.28
CA LEU A 45 2.79 -5.56 -11.33
C LEU A 45 2.00 -6.78 -11.80
N PHE A 46 0.79 -6.99 -11.26
CA PHE A 46 -0.09 -8.07 -11.66
C PHE A 46 -0.45 -7.99 -13.14
N LEU A 47 -0.76 -6.79 -13.64
CA LEU A 47 -1.11 -6.56 -15.04
C LEU A 47 0.06 -6.84 -15.98
N VAL A 48 1.28 -6.44 -15.61
CA VAL A 48 2.49 -6.73 -16.40
C VAL A 48 2.79 -8.24 -16.44
N GLU A 49 2.60 -8.96 -15.32
CA GLU A 49 2.83 -10.40 -15.28
C GLU A 49 1.72 -11.20 -16.00
N GLY A 50 0.47 -10.79 -15.87
CA GLY A 50 -0.69 -11.47 -16.45
C GLY A 50 -1.00 -11.11 -17.90
N ASN A 51 -0.47 -9.98 -18.39
CA ASN A 51 -0.69 -9.50 -19.75
C ASN A 51 0.59 -8.82 -20.29
N PRO A 52 1.42 -9.54 -21.07
CA PRO A 52 2.66 -9.00 -21.64
C PRO A 52 2.47 -7.77 -22.54
N ASN A 53 1.25 -7.57 -23.07
CA ASN A 53 0.90 -6.43 -23.90
C ASN A 53 0.29 -5.28 -23.10
N TRP A 54 0.15 -5.43 -21.78
CA TRP A 54 -0.35 -4.35 -20.95
C TRP A 54 0.66 -3.21 -20.90
N SER A 55 0.14 -2.00 -21.09
CA SER A 55 0.90 -0.76 -20.98
C SER A 55 0.28 0.11 -19.91
N ASP A 56 1.13 0.75 -19.10
CA ASP A 56 0.73 1.81 -18.18
C ASP A 56 0.45 3.13 -18.93
N THR A 57 0.56 3.15 -20.26
CA THR A 57 0.25 4.32 -21.07
C THR A 57 -1.25 4.41 -21.33
N ASP A 58 -1.85 5.58 -21.10
CA ASP A 58 -3.23 5.90 -21.46
C ASP A 58 -3.30 6.33 -22.93
N GLU A 59 -3.36 5.33 -23.82
CA GLU A 59 -3.43 5.54 -25.27
C GLU A 59 -4.63 6.42 -25.68
N THR A 60 -5.76 6.31 -24.97
CA THR A 60 -6.94 7.13 -25.26
C THR A 60 -6.64 8.60 -25.03
N GLU A 61 -5.92 8.93 -23.97
CA GLU A 61 -5.54 10.30 -23.69
C GLU A 61 -4.41 10.81 -24.59
N THR A 62 -3.48 9.94 -25.00
CA THR A 62 -2.49 10.26 -26.04
C THR A 62 -3.19 10.63 -27.34
N GLN A 63 -4.17 9.83 -27.77
CA GLN A 63 -4.97 10.10 -28.97
C GLN A 63 -5.75 11.42 -28.85
N ARG A 64 -6.36 11.71 -27.68
CA ARG A 64 -7.05 12.98 -27.44
C ARG A 64 -6.11 14.19 -27.50
N PHE A 65 -4.90 14.06 -26.98
CA PHE A 65 -3.89 15.12 -27.06
C PHE A 65 -3.46 15.37 -28.50
N GLU A 66 -3.19 14.32 -29.27
CA GLU A 66 -2.79 14.43 -30.67
C GLU A 66 -3.91 14.98 -31.56
N ALA A 67 -5.16 14.59 -31.30
CA ALA A 67 -6.33 15.16 -31.94
C ALA A 67 -6.46 16.67 -31.66
N ALA A 68 -6.35 17.08 -30.39
CA ALA A 68 -6.38 18.50 -30.02
C ALA A 68 -5.22 19.30 -30.64
N ARG A 69 -4.02 18.70 -30.71
CA ARG A 69 -2.84 19.30 -31.36
C ARG A 69 -3.08 19.55 -32.83
N THR A 70 -3.63 18.55 -33.51
CA THR A 70 -3.99 18.63 -34.93
C THR A 70 -5.04 19.71 -35.16
N ALA A 71 -6.13 19.71 -34.38
CA ALA A 71 -7.21 20.69 -34.49
C ALA A 71 -6.73 22.14 -34.29
N VAL A 72 -5.87 22.38 -33.30
CA VAL A 72 -5.29 23.71 -33.05
C VAL A 72 -4.37 24.13 -34.19
N ASN A 73 -3.48 23.24 -34.67
CA ASN A 73 -2.59 23.54 -35.78
C ASN A 73 -3.35 23.84 -37.07
N THR A 74 -4.40 23.08 -37.37
CA THR A 74 -5.29 23.32 -38.52
C THR A 74 -5.98 24.67 -38.41
N SER A 75 -6.55 25.00 -37.24
CA SER A 75 -7.21 26.29 -37.03
C SER A 75 -6.26 27.47 -37.27
N ILE A 76 -5.04 27.39 -36.73
CA ILE A 76 -4.00 28.41 -36.93
C ILE A 76 -3.62 28.52 -38.41
N ALA A 77 -3.43 27.40 -39.11
CA ALA A 77 -3.08 27.39 -40.53
C ALA A 77 -4.18 27.99 -41.42
N GLU A 78 -5.44 27.81 -41.04
CA GLU A 78 -6.61 28.35 -41.73
C GLU A 78 -6.92 29.81 -41.35
N GLY A 79 -6.15 30.42 -40.45
CA GLY A 79 -6.38 31.78 -39.95
C GLY A 79 -7.61 31.91 -39.06
N SER A 80 -8.14 30.80 -38.55
CA SER A 80 -9.27 30.76 -37.63
C SER A 80 -8.80 30.67 -36.17
N THR A 81 -9.66 31.07 -35.24
CA THR A 81 -9.34 30.98 -33.80
C THR A 81 -9.56 29.54 -33.32
N PRO A 82 -8.55 28.87 -32.71
CA PRO A 82 -8.72 27.52 -32.19
C PRO A 82 -9.82 27.43 -31.12
N LEU A 83 -10.51 26.29 -31.07
CA LEU A 83 -11.56 26.09 -30.07
C LEU A 83 -10.97 26.11 -28.65
N PRO A 84 -11.62 26.78 -27.68
CA PRO A 84 -11.14 26.83 -26.29
C PRO A 84 -11.04 25.45 -25.63
N ALA A 85 -11.77 24.44 -26.11
CA ALA A 85 -11.67 23.07 -25.62
C ALA A 85 -10.32 22.43 -26.00
N ASP A 86 -9.90 22.56 -27.25
CA ASP A 86 -8.66 21.97 -27.76
C ASP A 86 -7.42 22.65 -27.15
N VAL A 87 -7.46 23.98 -27.02
CA VAL A 87 -6.41 24.74 -26.33
C VAL A 87 -6.30 24.32 -24.87
N ARG A 88 -7.43 24.13 -24.17
CA ARG A 88 -7.43 23.62 -22.78
C ARG A 88 -6.91 22.19 -22.71
N GLN A 89 -7.24 21.33 -23.67
CA GLN A 89 -6.74 19.96 -23.71
C GLN A 89 -5.23 19.91 -23.91
N LEU A 90 -4.67 20.78 -24.77
CA LEU A 90 -3.22 20.95 -24.93
C LEU A 90 -2.57 21.49 -23.66
N ALA A 91 -3.10 22.57 -23.09
CA ALA A 91 -2.56 23.20 -21.88
C ALA A 91 -2.60 22.27 -20.66
N LYS A 92 -3.64 21.45 -20.54
CA LYS A 92 -3.77 20.45 -19.47
C LYS A 92 -2.63 19.42 -19.51
N ARG A 93 -2.01 19.17 -20.66
CA ARG A 93 -1.16 18.00 -20.88
C ARG A 93 0.21 18.27 -21.51
N ALA A 94 0.56 19.51 -21.80
CA ALA A 94 1.91 19.87 -22.23
C ALA A 94 2.97 19.42 -21.21
N GLY A 95 3.89 18.55 -21.62
CA GLY A 95 5.04 18.11 -20.82
C GLY A 95 4.75 17.06 -19.72
N ARG A 96 3.67 16.28 -19.81
CA ARG A 96 3.38 15.20 -18.86
C ARG A 96 3.37 13.83 -19.52
N ASP A 97 4.03 12.87 -18.89
CA ASP A 97 3.95 11.45 -19.27
C ASP A 97 2.51 10.94 -19.18
N HIS A 98 2.15 10.04 -20.10
CA HIS A 98 0.78 9.60 -20.33
C HIS A 98 0.41 8.37 -19.51
N PHE A 99 0.62 8.38 -18.20
CA PHE A 99 0.31 7.20 -17.39
C PHE A 99 -1.20 7.03 -17.11
N LYS A 100 -1.66 5.77 -17.07
CA LYS A 100 -3.00 5.41 -16.63
C LYS A 100 -3.22 5.88 -15.21
N ASN A 101 -4.38 6.48 -14.97
CA ASN A 101 -4.78 6.81 -13.61
C ASN A 101 -5.20 5.56 -12.84
N PHE A 102 -5.25 5.68 -11.52
CA PHE A 102 -5.65 4.60 -10.62
C PHE A 102 -6.95 3.89 -10.99
N HIS A 103 -7.99 4.63 -11.40
CA HIS A 103 -9.28 4.01 -11.75
C HIS A 103 -9.17 3.17 -13.01
N ARG A 104 -8.35 3.59 -13.99
CA ARG A 104 -8.06 2.79 -15.19
C ARG A 104 -7.27 1.53 -14.82
N VAL A 105 -6.25 1.65 -13.97
CA VAL A 105 -5.48 0.49 -13.50
C VAL A 105 -6.39 -0.52 -12.78
N LEU A 106 -7.27 -0.08 -11.90
CA LEU A 106 -8.23 -0.97 -11.25
C LEU A 106 -9.18 -1.63 -12.26
N GLN A 107 -9.67 -0.89 -13.25
CA GLN A 107 -10.51 -1.45 -14.29
C GLN A 107 -9.77 -2.54 -15.08
N ASP A 108 -8.53 -2.30 -15.46
CA ASP A 108 -7.72 -3.30 -16.17
C ASP A 108 -7.55 -4.58 -15.33
N VAL A 109 -7.35 -4.46 -13.99
CA VAL A 109 -7.30 -5.64 -13.11
C VAL A 109 -8.62 -6.38 -13.12
N HIS A 110 -9.72 -5.65 -12.98
CA HIS A 110 -11.06 -6.23 -13.02
C HIS A 110 -11.28 -7.01 -14.32
N ASP A 111 -10.95 -6.41 -15.47
CA ASP A 111 -11.12 -7.03 -16.80
C ASP A 111 -10.31 -8.33 -16.92
N VAL A 112 -9.09 -8.37 -16.36
CA VAL A 112 -8.29 -9.61 -16.31
C VAL A 112 -8.95 -10.68 -15.46
N PHE A 113 -9.56 -10.31 -14.33
CA PHE A 113 -10.30 -11.26 -13.47
C PHE A 113 -11.60 -11.72 -14.14
N ASP A 114 -12.34 -10.85 -14.81
CA ASP A 114 -13.56 -11.21 -15.51
C ASP A 114 -13.29 -12.26 -16.60
N ILE A 115 -12.18 -12.12 -17.32
CA ILE A 115 -11.77 -13.05 -18.37
C ILE A 115 -11.22 -14.37 -17.80
N ASN A 116 -10.31 -14.29 -16.82
CA ASN A 116 -9.49 -15.46 -16.44
C ASN A 116 -9.88 -16.10 -15.09
N ARG A 117 -10.58 -15.35 -14.23
CA ARG A 117 -10.85 -15.69 -12.82
C ARG A 117 -12.26 -15.21 -12.41
N SER A 118 -13.25 -15.44 -13.26
CA SER A 118 -14.59 -14.85 -13.14
C SER A 118 -15.29 -15.14 -11.81
N SER A 119 -15.02 -16.29 -11.19
CA SER A 119 -15.54 -16.66 -9.87
C SER A 119 -15.05 -15.76 -8.72
N GLU A 120 -13.97 -15.00 -8.93
CA GLU A 120 -13.36 -14.14 -7.91
C GLU A 120 -13.61 -12.64 -8.17
N VAL A 121 -14.34 -12.29 -9.23
CA VAL A 121 -14.64 -10.89 -9.59
C VAL A 121 -15.33 -10.14 -8.44
N SER A 122 -16.28 -10.78 -7.75
CA SER A 122 -16.96 -10.16 -6.61
C SER A 122 -16.00 -9.78 -5.47
N LEU A 123 -14.94 -10.58 -5.26
CA LEU A 123 -13.92 -10.27 -4.26
C LEU A 123 -13.07 -9.08 -4.71
N VAL A 124 -12.75 -9.00 -6.00
CA VAL A 124 -12.04 -7.85 -6.59
C VAL A 124 -12.86 -6.57 -6.44
N ASP A 125 -14.16 -6.62 -6.74
CA ASP A 125 -15.09 -5.48 -6.59
C ASP A 125 -15.15 -4.97 -5.16
N ASP A 126 -15.21 -5.89 -4.19
CA ASP A 126 -15.18 -5.56 -2.77
C ASP A 126 -13.90 -4.82 -2.38
N PHE A 127 -12.73 -5.30 -2.85
CA PHE A 127 -11.46 -4.62 -2.62
C PHE A 127 -11.42 -3.25 -3.31
N HIS A 128 -11.81 -3.16 -4.58
CA HIS A 128 -11.80 -1.92 -5.35
C HIS A 128 -12.73 -0.87 -4.75
N THR A 129 -13.87 -1.29 -4.21
CA THR A 129 -14.80 -0.39 -3.51
C THR A 129 -14.14 0.21 -2.28
N ARG A 130 -13.52 -0.61 -1.41
CA ARG A 130 -12.78 -0.13 -0.23
C ARG A 130 -11.61 0.78 -0.60
N MET A 131 -10.84 0.42 -1.64
CA MET A 131 -9.73 1.23 -2.12
C MET A 131 -10.16 2.58 -2.69
N LYS A 132 -11.24 2.62 -3.48
CA LYS A 132 -11.82 3.86 -4.01
C LYS A 132 -12.29 4.76 -2.87
N ALA A 133 -12.94 4.19 -1.84
CA ALA A 133 -13.35 4.94 -0.66
C ALA A 133 -12.16 5.53 0.11
N ARG A 134 -11.08 4.76 0.31
CA ARG A 134 -9.84 5.26 0.94
C ARG A 134 -9.18 6.38 0.13
N ARG A 135 -9.08 6.21 -1.19
CA ARG A 135 -8.52 7.24 -2.07
C ARG A 135 -9.36 8.51 -2.08
N ALA A 136 -10.69 8.39 -1.96
CA ALA A 136 -11.59 9.52 -1.79
C ALA A 136 -11.34 10.23 -0.43
N LEU A 137 -11.17 9.48 0.66
CA LEU A 137 -10.81 10.03 1.98
C LEU A 137 -9.47 10.78 1.92
N ARG A 138 -8.47 10.19 1.27
CA ARG A 138 -7.16 10.82 1.03
C ARG A 138 -7.29 12.11 0.23
N ASN A 139 -8.07 12.10 -0.86
CA ASN A 139 -8.26 13.28 -1.71
C ASN A 139 -9.06 14.38 -0.97
N ASP A 140 -10.07 14.03 -0.18
CA ASP A 140 -10.78 14.99 0.69
C ASP A 140 -9.78 15.63 1.67
N PHE A 141 -8.90 14.84 2.29
CA PHE A 141 -7.85 15.38 3.16
C PHE A 141 -6.95 16.42 2.44
N PHE A 142 -6.53 16.16 1.20
CA PHE A 142 -5.64 17.08 0.47
C PHE A 142 -6.34 18.31 -0.14
N HIS A 143 -7.64 18.22 -0.40
CA HIS A 143 -8.36 19.22 -1.18
C HIS A 143 -9.47 19.93 -0.41
N SER A 144 -9.78 19.47 0.80
CA SER A 144 -10.81 20.05 1.66
C SER A 144 -10.19 21.00 2.68
N ALA A 145 -10.73 22.23 2.75
CA ALA A 145 -10.38 23.19 3.80
C ALA A 145 -11.04 22.87 5.16
N LYS A 146 -11.71 21.72 5.28
CA LYS A 146 -12.41 21.31 6.51
C LYS A 146 -11.39 20.78 7.53
N LEU A 147 -11.06 21.62 8.51
CA LEU A 147 -10.12 21.32 9.60
C LEU A 147 -10.52 20.11 10.49
N LEU A 148 -11.75 19.59 10.35
CA LEU A 148 -12.29 18.52 11.20
C LEU A 148 -11.81 17.11 10.80
N ASN A 149 -11.31 16.91 9.57
CA ASN A 149 -10.81 15.62 9.06
C ASN A 149 -9.28 15.60 8.89
N LEU A 150 -8.54 16.37 9.68
CA LEU A 150 -7.09 16.50 9.55
C LEU A 150 -6.28 15.31 10.08
N SER A 151 -6.92 14.26 10.60
CA SER A 151 -6.24 13.05 11.10
C SER A 151 -6.78 11.80 10.43
N ILE A 152 -5.85 10.96 9.96
CA ILE A 152 -6.13 9.57 9.59
C ILE A 152 -6.05 8.77 10.90
N ALA A 153 -7.08 7.98 11.22
CA ALA A 153 -7.08 7.18 12.43
C ALA A 153 -6.14 5.98 12.26
N GLN A 154 -5.57 5.50 13.36
CA GLN A 154 -4.76 4.27 13.35
C GLN A 154 -5.53 3.10 12.73
N ARG A 155 -6.84 3.02 13.01
CA ARG A 155 -7.75 2.03 12.45
C ARG A 155 -7.78 2.05 10.93
N ASP A 156 -7.82 3.24 10.32
CA ASP A 156 -7.86 3.38 8.86
C ASP A 156 -6.57 2.82 8.24
N CYS A 157 -5.42 3.06 8.86
CA CYS A 157 -4.14 2.50 8.42
C CYS A 157 -4.11 0.97 8.55
N VAL A 158 -4.55 0.43 9.70
CA VAL A 158 -4.58 -1.03 9.93
C VAL A 158 -5.47 -1.72 8.90
N GLU A 159 -6.67 -1.19 8.66
CA GLU A 159 -7.60 -1.72 7.67
C GLU A 159 -7.04 -1.59 6.25
N ALA A 160 -6.39 -0.45 5.92
CA ALA A 160 -5.79 -0.24 4.60
C ALA A 160 -4.67 -1.24 4.29
N PHE A 161 -3.71 -1.43 5.20
CA PHE A 161 -2.63 -2.40 4.99
C PHE A 161 -3.16 -3.84 5.00
N CYS A 162 -4.17 -4.17 5.81
CA CYS A 162 -4.80 -5.49 5.75
C CYS A 162 -5.44 -5.73 4.38
N ASP A 163 -6.15 -4.73 3.84
CA ASP A 163 -6.72 -4.81 2.49
C ASP A 163 -5.63 -4.97 1.43
N LEU A 164 -4.52 -4.23 1.51
CA LEU A 164 -3.38 -4.38 0.61
C LEU A 164 -2.80 -5.80 0.64
N LEU A 165 -2.55 -6.35 1.83
CA LEU A 165 -1.98 -7.69 1.97
C LEU A 165 -2.93 -8.78 1.44
N ASN A 166 -4.23 -8.69 1.74
CA ASN A 166 -5.21 -9.64 1.23
C ASN A 166 -5.43 -9.49 -0.28
N TYR A 167 -5.41 -8.27 -0.80
CA TYR A 167 -5.52 -8.01 -2.23
C TYR A 167 -4.28 -8.52 -2.98
N GLY A 168 -3.08 -8.32 -2.43
CA GLY A 168 -1.86 -8.90 -2.98
C GLY A 168 -1.93 -10.43 -3.07
N LYS A 169 -2.43 -11.09 -2.02
CA LYS A 169 -2.68 -12.54 -2.04
C LYS A 169 -3.70 -12.95 -3.11
N LEU A 170 -4.74 -12.14 -3.32
CA LEU A 170 -5.70 -12.35 -4.39
C LEU A 170 -5.04 -12.21 -5.77
N LEU A 171 -4.20 -11.20 -5.98
CA LEU A 171 -3.51 -10.96 -7.26
C LEU A 171 -2.48 -12.06 -7.57
N PHE A 172 -1.71 -12.49 -6.57
CA PHE A 172 -0.56 -13.40 -6.74
C PHE A 172 -0.70 -14.68 -5.89
N PRO A 173 -1.72 -15.53 -6.13
CA PRO A 173 -2.10 -16.62 -5.21
C PRO A 173 -1.00 -17.67 -4.99
N THR A 174 -0.08 -17.83 -5.94
CA THR A 174 0.98 -18.85 -5.88
C THR A 174 2.31 -18.32 -5.36
N THR A 175 2.58 -17.03 -5.48
CA THR A 175 3.90 -16.42 -5.19
C THR A 175 3.87 -15.46 -4.00
N TRP A 176 2.69 -14.96 -3.60
CA TRP A 176 2.56 -13.97 -2.54
C TRP A 176 3.15 -14.42 -1.20
N ASP A 177 2.69 -15.57 -0.69
CA ASP A 177 3.12 -16.08 0.63
C ASP A 177 4.64 -16.38 0.65
N THR A 178 5.18 -16.88 -0.46
CA THR A 178 6.63 -17.12 -0.62
C THR A 178 7.42 -15.81 -0.64
N ALA A 179 6.94 -14.79 -1.35
CA ALA A 179 7.59 -13.49 -1.41
C ALA A 179 7.54 -12.76 -0.05
N LEU A 180 6.40 -12.83 0.64
CA LEU A 180 6.19 -12.23 1.95
C LEU A 180 7.09 -12.87 3.02
N SER A 181 7.12 -14.20 3.09
CA SER A 181 8.00 -14.94 4.02
C SER A 181 9.49 -14.77 3.71
N GLY A 182 9.83 -14.42 2.46
CA GLY A 182 11.18 -14.01 2.06
C GLY A 182 11.67 -12.74 2.76
N GLU A 183 10.74 -11.85 3.15
CA GLU A 183 11.01 -10.63 3.93
C GLU A 183 10.55 -10.85 5.39
N ARG A 184 11.41 -11.48 6.20
CA ARG A 184 11.11 -11.91 7.59
C ARG A 184 10.49 -10.83 8.49
N THR A 185 10.86 -9.57 8.28
CA THR A 185 10.30 -8.44 9.00
C THR A 185 8.84 -8.25 8.63
N LEU A 186 8.53 -8.21 7.33
CA LEU A 186 7.16 -8.06 6.82
C LEU A 186 6.26 -9.19 7.32
N ASP A 187 6.76 -10.43 7.32
CA ASP A 187 6.03 -11.60 7.85
C ASP A 187 5.59 -11.39 9.31
N THR A 188 6.49 -10.86 10.15
CA THR A 188 6.16 -10.54 11.55
C THR A 188 5.19 -9.35 11.65
N LEU A 189 5.40 -8.31 10.83
CA LEU A 189 4.55 -7.12 10.81
C LEU A 189 3.14 -7.43 10.32
N GLU A 190 2.96 -8.34 9.37
CA GLU A 190 1.64 -8.81 8.94
C GLU A 190 0.87 -9.44 10.12
N ILE A 191 1.52 -10.32 10.88
CA ILE A 191 0.89 -10.97 12.06
C ILE A 191 0.43 -9.89 13.05
N LEU A 192 1.30 -8.94 13.36
CA LEU A 192 1.00 -7.83 14.27
C LEU A 192 -0.15 -6.96 13.74
N LEU A 193 -0.18 -6.67 12.44
CA LEU A 193 -1.25 -5.91 11.80
C LEU A 193 -2.61 -6.63 11.88
N ARG A 194 -2.61 -7.94 11.64
CA ARG A 194 -3.82 -8.78 11.78
C ARG A 194 -4.30 -8.82 13.22
N LEU A 195 -3.39 -8.87 14.20
CA LEU A 195 -3.71 -8.80 15.62
C LEU A 195 -4.30 -7.44 16.00
N ASP A 196 -3.71 -6.33 15.53
CA ASP A 196 -4.25 -4.98 15.73
C ASP A 196 -5.67 -4.85 15.17
N ARG A 197 -5.93 -5.41 13.98
CA ARG A 197 -7.28 -5.44 13.41
C ARG A 197 -8.24 -6.23 14.29
N LYS A 198 -7.80 -7.37 14.81
CA LYS A 198 -8.61 -8.23 15.70
C LYS A 198 -8.94 -7.53 17.02
N CYS A 199 -8.03 -6.71 17.55
CA CYS A 199 -8.24 -5.92 18.78
C CYS A 199 -9.47 -5.00 18.70
N TYR A 200 -9.84 -4.52 17.52
CA TYR A 200 -11.05 -3.70 17.34
C TYR A 200 -12.35 -4.45 17.64
N SER A 201 -12.35 -5.77 17.45
CA SER A 201 -13.49 -6.64 17.79
C SER A 201 -13.31 -7.34 19.15
N ASN A 202 -12.08 -7.57 19.58
CA ASN A 202 -11.75 -8.27 20.81
C ASN A 202 -10.56 -7.61 21.54
N PRO A 203 -10.83 -6.67 22.45
CA PRO A 203 -9.78 -5.93 23.17
C PRO A 203 -8.86 -6.81 24.03
N SER A 204 -9.25 -8.05 24.38
CA SER A 204 -8.41 -8.96 25.16
C SER A 204 -7.14 -9.38 24.41
N ILE A 205 -7.13 -9.28 23.07
CA ILE A 205 -5.95 -9.59 22.25
C ILE A 205 -4.80 -8.66 22.59
N THR A 206 -5.04 -7.38 22.88
CA THR A 206 -4.00 -6.41 23.28
C THR A 206 -3.23 -6.90 24.52
N ALA A 207 -3.94 -7.44 25.51
CA ALA A 207 -3.31 -7.97 26.72
C ALA A 207 -2.46 -9.22 26.42
N LYS A 208 -2.97 -10.13 25.58
CA LYS A 208 -2.26 -11.35 25.17
C LYS A 208 -1.00 -11.05 24.35
N VAL A 209 -1.09 -10.11 23.41
CA VAL A 209 0.09 -9.63 22.66
C VAL A 209 1.11 -9.06 23.61
N SER A 210 0.69 -8.20 24.55
CA SER A 210 1.58 -7.61 25.55
C SER A 210 2.26 -8.68 26.42
N GLU A 211 1.55 -9.75 26.78
CA GLU A 211 2.10 -10.89 27.53
C GLU A 211 3.16 -11.66 26.73
N VAL A 212 2.89 -11.97 25.46
CA VAL A 212 3.86 -12.61 24.56
C VAL A 212 5.13 -11.76 24.44
N LEU A 213 4.98 -10.45 24.23
CA LEU A 213 6.11 -9.53 24.10
C LEU A 213 6.90 -9.39 25.40
N LYS A 214 6.23 -9.36 26.57
CA LYS A 214 6.90 -9.31 27.88
C LYS A 214 7.78 -10.53 28.14
N ASN A 215 7.32 -11.71 27.69
CA ASN A 215 8.01 -12.99 27.87
C ASN A 215 9.04 -13.30 26.77
N CYS A 216 9.17 -12.43 25.76
CA CYS A 216 10.18 -12.59 24.72
C CYS A 216 11.58 -12.32 25.31
N PRO A 217 12.58 -13.19 25.09
CA PRO A 217 13.95 -12.97 25.57
C PRO A 217 14.48 -11.62 25.09
N ARG A 218 14.83 -10.74 26.04
CA ARG A 218 15.42 -9.43 25.73
C ARG A 218 16.90 -9.64 25.42
N TYR A 219 17.35 -9.33 24.20
CA TYR A 219 18.78 -9.21 23.93
C TYR A 219 19.34 -8.03 24.73
N ARG A 220 19.96 -8.32 25.88
CA ARG A 220 20.67 -7.29 26.65
C ARG A 220 21.93 -6.90 25.89
N LEU A 221 22.06 -5.61 25.58
CA LEU A 221 23.30 -4.98 25.14
C LEU A 221 24.29 -4.92 26.32
N SER A 222 24.84 -6.06 26.76
CA SER A 222 25.84 -6.06 27.84
C SER A 222 27.28 -5.91 27.32
N SER A 223 27.52 -5.88 26.01
CA SER A 223 28.87 -5.61 25.49
C SER A 223 28.83 -4.95 24.10
N LYS A 224 29.72 -3.97 23.86
CA LYS A 224 29.96 -3.36 22.53
C LYS A 224 30.40 -4.38 21.47
N ASN A 225 30.85 -5.58 21.87
CA ASN A 225 31.33 -6.63 20.99
C ASN A 225 30.26 -7.66 20.59
N SER A 226 29.07 -7.59 21.19
CA SER A 226 27.96 -8.51 20.92
C SER A 226 26.85 -7.87 20.09
N ILE A 227 27.10 -6.70 19.49
CA ILE A 227 26.17 -6.10 18.53
C ILE A 227 26.18 -7.00 17.30
N PRO A 228 25.06 -7.70 16.98
CA PRO A 228 24.97 -8.45 15.74
C PRO A 228 25.24 -7.49 14.58
N LYS A 229 26.14 -7.85 13.65
CA LYS A 229 26.41 -7.03 12.45
C LYS A 229 25.15 -6.81 11.58
N LYS A 230 24.09 -7.59 11.84
CA LYS A 230 22.73 -7.46 11.30
C LYS A 230 21.74 -7.85 12.40
N GLY A 231 20.75 -7.01 12.67
CA GLY A 231 19.76 -7.23 13.72
C GLY A 231 19.49 -5.95 14.53
N VAL A 232 18.35 -5.89 15.19
CA VAL A 232 17.75 -4.65 15.68
C VAL A 232 18.06 -4.30 17.12
N GLN A 233 18.10 -2.99 17.36
CA GLN A 233 18.31 -2.37 18.67
C GLN A 233 17.05 -2.55 19.52
N VAL A 234 17.24 -3.13 20.71
CA VAL A 234 16.16 -3.43 21.65
C VAL A 234 15.85 -2.18 22.48
N ALA A 235 14.57 -1.86 22.58
CA ALA A 235 14.08 -0.75 23.39
C ALA A 235 14.09 -1.10 24.90
N GLU A 236 14.26 -0.08 25.73
CA GLU A 236 14.70 -0.19 27.12
C GLU A 236 13.51 -0.22 28.11
N TYR A 237 12.31 0.23 27.71
CA TYR A 237 11.17 0.45 28.60
C TYR A 237 9.78 -0.01 28.07
N PRO A 238 8.76 -0.27 28.93
CA PRO A 238 7.40 -0.67 28.53
C PRO A 238 6.67 0.38 27.70
N GLU A 239 6.96 1.66 27.95
CA GLU A 239 6.52 2.77 27.12
C GLU A 239 6.97 2.59 25.68
N ASP A 240 8.11 1.96 25.39
CA ASP A 240 8.63 1.66 24.04
C ASP A 240 7.80 0.62 23.25
N LEU A 241 6.59 0.26 23.70
CA LEU A 241 5.56 -0.38 22.87
C LEU A 241 5.18 0.46 21.65
N HIS A 242 5.47 1.77 21.63
CA HIS A 242 5.40 2.60 20.41
C HIS A 242 6.57 2.35 19.44
N LEU A 243 7.57 1.56 19.84
CA LEU A 243 8.66 1.03 19.03
C LEU A 243 8.45 -0.47 18.78
N MET A 244 7.28 -0.88 18.26
CA MET A 244 7.08 -2.23 17.70
C MET A 244 8.11 -2.60 16.61
N LEU A 245 8.89 -1.61 16.14
CA LEU A 245 10.11 -1.76 15.37
C LEU A 245 11.23 -2.56 16.06
N SER A 246 11.23 -2.72 17.39
CA SER A 246 12.22 -3.57 18.09
C SER A 246 12.04 -5.07 17.80
N ILE A 247 11.02 -5.43 17.00
CA ILE A 247 10.71 -6.79 16.54
C ILE A 247 11.02 -6.94 15.04
N ILE A 248 12.11 -6.34 14.58
CA ILE A 248 12.66 -6.67 13.26
C ILE A 248 13.54 -7.91 13.46
N ASP A 249 13.10 -9.03 12.86
CA ASP A 249 13.66 -10.38 13.00
C ASP A 249 13.51 -11.01 14.40
N GLY A 250 12.31 -10.91 15.01
CA GLY A 250 11.97 -11.52 16.32
C GLY A 250 12.11 -13.05 16.41
N GLY A 251 12.63 -13.71 15.37
CA GLY A 251 12.81 -15.14 15.30
C GLY A 251 11.50 -15.89 15.04
N GLN A 252 11.64 -17.15 14.62
CA GLN A 252 10.49 -18.02 14.34
C GLN A 252 9.60 -18.21 15.57
N GLU A 253 10.20 -18.35 16.76
CA GLU A 253 9.47 -18.60 18.02
C GLU A 253 8.48 -17.48 18.38
N LEU A 254 8.90 -16.21 18.24
CA LEU A 254 8.01 -15.09 18.52
C LEU A 254 6.88 -15.01 17.49
N ARG A 255 7.19 -15.23 16.21
CA ARG A 255 6.17 -15.27 15.15
C ARG A 255 5.13 -16.35 15.44
N ASP A 256 5.55 -17.56 15.78
CA ASP A 256 4.64 -18.67 16.08
C ASP A 256 3.73 -18.35 17.27
N LYS A 257 4.29 -17.76 18.34
CA LYS A 257 3.53 -17.32 19.53
C LYS A 257 2.50 -16.23 19.21
N LEU A 258 2.87 -15.26 18.37
CA LEU A 258 1.96 -14.20 17.94
C LEU A 258 0.88 -14.75 16.99
N ALA A 259 1.26 -15.59 16.04
CA ALA A 259 0.35 -16.22 15.09
C ALA A 259 -0.70 -17.11 15.79
N ALA A 260 -0.33 -17.78 16.88
CA ALA A 260 -1.27 -18.55 17.70
C ALA A 260 -2.42 -17.71 18.32
N LEU A 261 -2.31 -16.39 18.33
CA LEU A 261 -3.37 -15.47 18.80
C LEU A 261 -4.38 -15.09 17.70
N LEU A 262 -4.13 -15.49 16.44
CA LEU A 262 -4.97 -15.18 15.29
C LEU A 262 -6.20 -16.08 15.00
N PRO A 263 -6.49 -17.24 15.67
CA PRO A 263 -7.54 -18.15 15.20
C PRO A 263 -8.94 -17.54 15.15
#